data_AF-A0A423S6P3-F1
#
_entry.id   AF-A0A423S6P3-F1
#
_cell.length_a   1.000
_cell.length_b   1.000
_cell.length_c   1.000
_cell.angle_alpha   90.00
_cell.angle_beta   90.00
_cell.angle_gamma   90.00
#
_symmetry.space_group_name_H-M   'P 1'
#
loop_
_entity.id
_entity.type
_entity.pdbx_description
1 polymer ?
#
loop_
_entity_poly.entity_id
_entity_poly.type
_entity_poly.pdbx_seq_one_letter_code
_entity_poly.pdbx_strand_id
1 'polypeptide(L)'
;MGRSKQSGVYQDADGSYEVDARYRHQRIRKRGFQSHQEATDYLIAQKESIRLQGEQGVRPAITLRQAATQLIEHKEALNRPSVETDAHLLKEVIKICGSLTIDRICDETLKPFVHARQAAGRKTKTINNALGVVRHICELAATEWRLPNGLTWLDKAPKITMLETEDQRPPRPLTWAEQAVLLENLPEHLRKMAIFDLNTGVRENVVCELRWEWEVQINLDPERLVSIFIVPRRYVKGRKAERIIVCNSVAQEIVDGQRGLHPEYVFTHYRQVKPGSGKVPIHKPTGKMNNTAWQSARAKAGLDDLHVHDLRHTVGMRLRHANVSERTQDEILWHSKKDMTSHYAVAQVREIYDALESIKQEGEAGETLNLLALLRRARMKSIPQNYPGHKKTA
;
A
#
# COMPACT_ATOMS: atom_id res chain seq x y z
N MET A 1 14.83 -52.41 -33.52
CA MET A 1 14.23 -51.12 -33.10
C MET A 1 15.08 -50.54 -31.97
N GLY A 2 15.90 -49.53 -32.27
CA GLY A 2 16.83 -48.93 -31.31
C GLY A 2 16.12 -48.00 -30.34
N ARG A 3 16.19 -48.30 -29.04
CA ARG A 3 15.91 -47.36 -27.95
C ARG A 3 17.24 -46.84 -27.41
N SER A 4 17.85 -45.91 -28.15
CA SER A 4 18.89 -45.02 -27.64
C SER A 4 18.26 -43.65 -27.44
N LYS A 5 17.84 -43.36 -26.22
CA LYS A 5 17.67 -42.03 -25.63
C LYS A 5 17.53 -42.25 -24.13
N GLN A 6 18.63 -42.15 -23.39
CA GLN A 6 18.60 -42.08 -21.93
C GLN A 6 17.92 -40.75 -21.55
N SER A 7 16.58 -40.74 -21.45
CA SER A 7 15.83 -39.64 -20.87
C SER A 7 15.93 -39.76 -19.35
N GLY A 8 16.64 -38.84 -18.70
CA GLY A 8 16.77 -38.81 -17.24
C GLY A 8 15.49 -38.46 -16.46
N VAL A 9 14.33 -38.50 -17.13
CA VAL A 9 12.98 -38.28 -16.60
C VAL A 9 12.16 -39.51 -16.96
N TYR A 10 11.47 -40.07 -15.97
CA TYR A 10 10.67 -41.28 -16.06
C TYR A 10 9.28 -41.01 -15.47
N GLN A 11 8.26 -41.71 -15.96
CA GLN A 11 6.92 -41.66 -15.39
C GLN A 11 6.75 -42.86 -14.45
N ASP A 12 6.30 -42.60 -13.22
CA ASP A 12 6.00 -43.60 -12.21
C ASP A 12 4.61 -44.22 -12.44
N ALA A 13 4.37 -45.39 -11.82
CA ALA A 13 3.13 -46.15 -11.97
C ALA A 13 1.88 -45.42 -11.44
N ASP A 14 2.07 -44.43 -10.54
CA ASP A 14 1.02 -43.58 -9.99
C ASP A 14 0.70 -42.35 -10.87
N GLY A 15 1.38 -42.22 -12.03
CA GLY A 15 1.20 -41.11 -12.96
C GLY A 15 2.07 -39.89 -12.64
N SER A 16 2.84 -39.90 -11.54
CA SER A 16 3.84 -38.87 -11.23
C SER A 16 5.12 -39.07 -12.04
N TYR A 17 6.05 -38.11 -11.98
CA TYR A 17 7.33 -38.18 -12.69
C TYR A 17 8.53 -38.22 -11.72
N GLU A 18 9.52 -39.05 -12.06
CA GLU A 18 10.82 -39.20 -11.39
C GLU A 18 11.93 -38.66 -12.29
N VAL A 19 12.89 -37.95 -11.70
CA VAL A 19 14.17 -37.62 -12.32
C VAL A 19 15.24 -38.54 -11.73
N ASP A 20 15.98 -39.27 -12.58
CA ASP A 20 17.19 -40.01 -12.20
C ASP A 20 18.22 -39.96 -13.33
N ALA A 21 19.26 -39.17 -13.14
CA ALA A 21 20.30 -38.93 -14.13
C ALA A 21 21.68 -38.82 -13.47
N ARG A 22 22.75 -39.09 -14.22
CA ARG A 22 24.12 -38.76 -13.82
C ARG A 22 24.68 -37.65 -14.71
N TYR A 23 25.36 -36.67 -14.11
CA TYR A 23 26.01 -35.57 -14.80
C TYR A 23 27.29 -35.15 -14.06
N ARG A 24 28.42 -35.03 -14.77
CA ARG A 24 29.76 -34.72 -14.20
C ARG A 24 30.07 -35.47 -12.89
N HIS A 25 29.90 -36.81 -12.92
CA HIS A 25 30.12 -37.72 -11.78
C HIS A 25 29.18 -37.56 -10.56
N GLN A 26 28.18 -36.68 -10.63
CA GLN A 26 27.14 -36.53 -9.62
C GLN A 26 25.82 -37.17 -10.09
N ARG A 27 25.05 -37.75 -9.16
CA ARG A 27 23.71 -38.30 -9.43
C ARG A 27 22.66 -37.26 -9.05
N ILE A 28 21.77 -36.93 -9.99
CA ILE A 28 20.61 -36.06 -9.80
C ILE A 28 19.40 -36.99 -9.67
N ARG A 29 18.75 -37.00 -8.49
CA ARG A 29 17.55 -37.80 -8.26
C ARG A 29 16.49 -37.05 -7.46
N LYS A 30 15.26 -37.01 -7.96
CA LYS A 30 14.09 -36.46 -7.23
C LYS A 30 12.81 -37.08 -7.79
N ARG A 31 11.86 -37.42 -6.92
CA ARG A 31 10.57 -38.02 -7.26
C ARG A 31 9.41 -37.08 -6.92
N GLY A 32 8.23 -37.38 -7.44
CA GLY A 32 6.97 -36.72 -7.06
C GLY A 32 6.64 -35.45 -7.85
N PHE A 33 7.16 -35.31 -9.07
CA PHE A 33 6.75 -34.21 -9.96
C PHE A 33 5.38 -34.49 -10.55
N GLN A 34 4.53 -33.47 -10.64
CA GLN A 34 3.16 -33.62 -11.14
C GLN A 34 3.09 -33.56 -12.67
N SER A 35 4.16 -33.11 -13.34
CA SER A 35 4.24 -33.03 -14.79
C SER A 35 5.63 -33.36 -15.33
N HIS A 36 5.67 -33.89 -16.56
CA HIS A 36 6.92 -34.15 -17.29
C HIS A 36 7.75 -32.87 -17.46
N GLN A 37 7.08 -31.73 -17.70
CA GLN A 37 7.74 -30.44 -17.90
C GLN A 37 8.48 -30.00 -16.63
N GLU A 38 7.82 -30.06 -15.48
CA GLU A 38 8.42 -29.70 -14.18
C GLU A 38 9.63 -30.58 -13.84
N ALA A 39 9.52 -31.89 -14.08
CA ALA A 39 10.64 -32.83 -13.90
C ALA A 39 11.81 -32.51 -14.85
N THR A 40 11.51 -32.16 -16.10
CA THR A 40 12.52 -31.78 -17.10
C THR A 40 13.21 -30.48 -16.73
N ASP A 41 12.46 -29.45 -16.33
CA ASP A 41 12.98 -28.15 -15.92
C ASP A 41 13.89 -28.29 -14.68
N TYR A 42 13.49 -29.12 -13.72
CA TYR A 42 14.33 -29.47 -12.57
C TYR A 42 15.65 -30.13 -13.01
N LEU A 43 15.59 -31.13 -13.89
CA LEU A 43 16.79 -31.82 -14.37
C LEU A 43 17.75 -30.85 -15.09
N ILE A 44 17.23 -29.95 -15.93
CA ILE A 44 18.03 -28.91 -16.61
C ILE A 44 18.68 -27.99 -15.58
N ALA A 45 17.92 -27.48 -14.61
CA ALA A 45 18.43 -26.59 -13.57
C ALA A 45 19.54 -27.26 -12.72
N GLN A 46 19.38 -28.53 -12.36
CA GLN A 46 20.39 -29.28 -11.60
C GLN A 46 21.68 -29.51 -12.40
N LYS A 47 21.57 -29.88 -13.67
CA LYS A 47 22.75 -30.01 -14.55
C LYS A 47 23.50 -28.68 -14.68
N GLU A 48 22.77 -27.58 -14.84
CA GLU A 48 23.36 -26.25 -14.92
C GLU A 48 24.04 -25.84 -13.59
N SER A 49 23.43 -26.14 -12.45
CA SER A 49 24.04 -25.91 -11.13
C SER A 49 25.38 -26.64 -10.97
N ILE A 50 25.41 -27.94 -11.31
CA ILE A 50 26.63 -28.77 -11.28
C ILE A 50 27.68 -28.24 -12.29
N ARG A 51 27.23 -27.75 -13.44
CA ARG A 51 28.11 -27.14 -14.44
C ARG A 51 28.82 -25.91 -13.87
N LEU A 52 28.05 -25.00 -13.26
CA LEU A 52 28.53 -23.75 -12.68
C LEU A 52 29.45 -23.99 -11.48
N GLN A 53 29.17 -24.97 -10.62
CA GLN A 53 30.06 -25.33 -9.49
C GLN A 53 31.48 -25.69 -9.94
N GLY A 54 31.63 -26.29 -11.13
CA GLY A 54 32.92 -26.65 -11.71
C GLY A 54 33.59 -25.54 -12.52
N GLU A 55 32.94 -24.40 -12.74
CA GLU A 55 33.44 -23.29 -13.56
C GLU A 55 33.68 -22.04 -12.70
N GLN A 56 34.94 -21.64 -12.58
CA GLN A 56 35.32 -20.41 -11.88
C GLN A 56 35.09 -19.18 -12.78
N GLY A 57 34.54 -18.11 -12.23
CA GLY A 57 34.43 -16.80 -12.90
C GLY A 57 33.26 -16.63 -13.87
N VAL A 58 32.48 -17.67 -14.16
CA VAL A 58 31.38 -17.61 -15.13
C VAL A 58 30.07 -17.17 -14.48
N ARG A 59 29.42 -16.16 -15.05
CA ARG A 59 28.03 -15.78 -14.73
C ARG A 59 27.11 -16.20 -15.89
N PRO A 60 26.12 -17.06 -15.66
CA PRO A 60 25.16 -17.42 -16.69
C PRO A 60 24.28 -16.21 -17.06
N ALA A 61 23.76 -16.23 -18.27
CA ALA A 61 22.80 -15.23 -18.73
C ALA A 61 21.45 -15.44 -18.01
N ILE A 62 21.16 -14.60 -17.02
CA ILE A 62 19.90 -14.64 -16.26
C ILE A 62 18.94 -13.59 -16.83
N THR A 63 17.74 -14.02 -17.20
CA THR A 63 16.70 -13.13 -17.72
C THR A 63 16.03 -12.32 -16.61
N LEU A 64 15.49 -11.14 -16.97
CA LEU A 64 14.69 -10.33 -16.07
C LEU A 64 13.46 -11.09 -15.56
N ARG A 65 12.87 -11.98 -16.38
CA ARG A 65 11.78 -12.86 -15.95
C ARG A 65 12.21 -13.78 -14.80
N GLN A 66 13.34 -14.47 -14.94
CA GLN A 66 13.85 -15.35 -13.88
C GLN A 66 14.16 -14.56 -12.60
N ALA A 67 14.79 -13.40 -12.73
CA ALA A 67 15.11 -12.52 -11.61
C ALA A 67 13.85 -11.95 -10.92
N ALA A 68 12.80 -11.64 -11.69
CA ALA A 68 11.51 -11.23 -11.15
C ALA A 68 10.80 -12.37 -10.41
N THR A 69 10.83 -13.59 -10.93
CA THR A 69 10.30 -14.78 -10.23
C THR A 69 11.02 -14.97 -8.90
N GLN A 70 12.35 -14.94 -8.89
CA GLN A 70 13.16 -15.03 -7.67
C GLN A 70 12.77 -13.98 -6.62
N LEU A 71 12.54 -12.73 -7.05
CA LEU A 71 12.11 -11.66 -6.14
C LEU A 71 10.76 -11.98 -5.49
N ILE A 72 9.78 -12.38 -6.30
CA ILE A 72 8.41 -12.64 -5.84
C ILE A 72 8.40 -13.83 -4.88
N GLU A 73 9.03 -14.95 -5.24
CA GLU A 73 9.14 -16.13 -4.38
C GLU A 73 9.82 -15.80 -3.05
N HIS A 74 10.92 -15.03 -3.09
CA HIS A 74 11.60 -14.60 -1.86
C HIS A 74 10.71 -13.70 -0.99
N LYS A 75 9.97 -12.76 -1.61
CA LYS A 75 9.05 -11.89 -0.88
C LYS A 75 7.84 -12.64 -0.32
N GLU A 76 7.34 -13.65 -1.02
CA GLU A 76 6.28 -14.56 -0.56
C GLU A 76 6.73 -15.39 0.64
N ALA A 77 7.92 -16.00 0.56
CA ALA A 77 8.52 -16.76 1.66
C ALA A 77 8.69 -15.89 2.93
N LEU A 78 9.00 -14.61 2.75
CA LEU A 78 9.10 -13.63 3.84
C LEU A 78 7.76 -12.95 4.21
N ASN A 79 6.64 -13.38 3.62
CA ASN A 79 5.30 -12.82 3.81
C ASN A 79 5.26 -11.27 3.73
N ARG A 80 5.97 -10.72 2.73
CA ARG A 80 6.06 -9.28 2.53
C ARG A 80 4.73 -8.73 2.00
N PRO A 81 4.21 -7.61 2.56
CA PRO A 81 2.94 -7.03 2.12
C PRO A 81 2.96 -6.49 0.68
N SER A 82 4.13 -6.29 0.08
CA SER A 82 4.25 -5.69 -1.26
C SER A 82 4.19 -6.71 -2.40
N VAL A 83 4.18 -8.03 -2.12
CA VAL A 83 4.25 -9.10 -3.14
C VAL A 83 3.28 -8.86 -4.29
N GLU A 84 1.99 -8.72 -3.99
CA GLU A 84 0.95 -8.57 -5.01
C GLU A 84 1.13 -7.29 -5.84
N THR A 85 1.54 -6.20 -5.17
CA THR A 85 1.80 -4.92 -5.85
C THR A 85 3.01 -5.03 -6.76
N ASP A 86 4.09 -5.64 -6.29
CA ASP A 86 5.32 -5.82 -7.06
C ASP A 86 5.06 -6.75 -8.26
N ALA A 87 4.32 -7.84 -8.07
CA ALA A 87 3.90 -8.73 -9.16
C ALA A 87 3.05 -8.00 -10.21
N HIS A 88 2.09 -7.17 -9.77
CA HIS A 88 1.29 -6.36 -10.67
C HIS A 88 2.13 -5.37 -11.48
N LEU A 89 3.07 -4.68 -10.83
CA LEU A 89 3.97 -3.71 -11.48
C LEU A 89 4.91 -4.39 -12.48
N LEU A 90 5.43 -5.58 -12.13
CA LEU A 90 6.34 -6.35 -12.98
C LEU A 90 5.64 -6.96 -14.20
N LYS A 91 4.33 -7.25 -14.14
CA LYS A 91 3.60 -7.91 -15.23
C LYS A 91 3.85 -7.26 -16.61
N GLU A 92 3.73 -5.94 -16.68
CA GLU A 92 3.89 -5.19 -17.93
C GLU A 92 5.35 -5.04 -18.34
N VAL A 93 6.26 -4.91 -17.35
CA VAL A 93 7.71 -4.89 -17.61
C VAL A 93 8.14 -6.22 -18.21
N ILE A 94 7.75 -7.34 -17.60
CA ILE A 94 8.12 -8.69 -18.02
C ILE A 94 7.52 -9.04 -19.38
N LYS A 95 6.35 -8.51 -19.73
CA LYS A 95 5.77 -8.67 -21.06
C LYS A 95 6.66 -8.08 -22.17
N ILE A 96 7.34 -6.95 -21.90
CA ILE A 96 8.13 -6.23 -22.91
C ILE A 96 9.62 -6.58 -22.82
N CYS A 97 10.17 -6.57 -21.60
CA CYS A 97 11.60 -6.67 -21.31
C CYS A 97 11.98 -8.03 -20.67
N GLY A 98 11.05 -8.96 -20.47
CA GLY A 98 11.28 -10.16 -19.66
C GLY A 98 12.32 -11.14 -20.23
N SER A 99 12.56 -11.13 -21.54
CA SER A 99 13.59 -11.95 -22.20
C SER A 99 14.99 -11.32 -22.16
N LEU A 100 15.10 -10.03 -21.81
CA LEU A 100 16.39 -9.38 -21.64
C LEU A 100 17.11 -9.97 -20.44
N THR A 101 18.42 -10.11 -20.56
CA THR A 101 19.27 -10.53 -19.47
C THR A 101 19.57 -9.36 -18.53
N ILE A 102 19.68 -9.62 -17.23
CA ILE A 102 19.79 -8.57 -16.20
C ILE A 102 21.06 -7.72 -16.32
N ASP A 103 22.11 -8.23 -16.97
CA ASP A 103 23.35 -7.52 -17.33
C ASP A 103 23.16 -6.51 -18.47
N ARG A 104 22.11 -6.67 -19.28
CA ARG A 104 21.76 -5.75 -20.37
C ARG A 104 20.72 -4.71 -19.99
N ILE A 105 20.17 -4.79 -18.77
CA ILE A 105 19.17 -3.82 -18.31
C ILE A 105 19.84 -2.46 -18.09
N CYS A 106 19.31 -1.45 -18.76
CA CYS A 106 19.68 -0.04 -18.61
C CYS A 106 18.53 0.86 -19.09
N ASP A 107 18.69 2.16 -18.92
CA ASP A 107 17.68 3.15 -19.34
C ASP A 107 17.25 2.96 -20.81
N GLU A 108 18.20 2.72 -21.72
CA GLU A 108 17.90 2.49 -23.15
C GLU A 108 17.01 1.27 -23.38
N THR A 109 17.34 0.14 -22.76
CA THR A 109 16.55 -1.09 -22.92
C THR A 109 15.18 -1.04 -22.26
N LEU A 110 14.97 -0.11 -21.32
CA LEU A 110 13.69 0.10 -20.64
C LEU A 110 12.83 1.17 -21.34
N LYS A 111 13.36 1.93 -22.30
CA LYS A 111 12.58 2.92 -23.09
C LYS A 111 11.33 2.33 -23.73
N PRO A 112 11.33 1.13 -24.34
CA PRO A 112 10.12 0.54 -24.92
C PRO A 112 9.00 0.36 -23.89
N PHE A 113 9.35 -0.07 -22.67
CA PHE A 113 8.40 -0.16 -21.56
C PHE A 113 7.88 1.23 -21.17
N VAL A 114 8.77 2.20 -20.96
CA VAL A 114 8.38 3.56 -20.57
C VAL A 114 7.43 4.18 -21.61
N HIS A 115 7.78 4.14 -22.89
CA HIS A 115 6.97 4.69 -23.99
C HIS A 115 5.61 3.98 -24.07
N ALA A 116 5.57 2.66 -23.95
CA ALA A 116 4.31 1.92 -23.96
C ALA A 116 3.39 2.33 -22.79
N ARG A 117 3.94 2.57 -21.60
CA ARG A 117 3.14 3.02 -20.45
C ARG A 117 2.68 4.47 -20.56
N GLN A 118 3.52 5.35 -21.12
CA GLN A 118 3.14 6.74 -21.41
C GLN A 118 2.05 6.80 -22.48
N ALA A 119 2.18 6.04 -23.57
CA ALA A 119 1.16 5.94 -24.61
C ALA A 119 -0.17 5.39 -24.07
N ALA A 120 -0.12 4.51 -23.06
CA ALA A 120 -1.30 4.04 -22.34
C ALA A 120 -1.85 5.05 -21.29
N GLY A 121 -1.37 6.30 -21.28
CA GLY A 121 -1.82 7.37 -20.39
C GLY A 121 -1.52 7.13 -18.90
N ARG A 122 -0.52 6.30 -18.57
CA ARG A 122 -0.19 6.00 -17.17
C ARG A 122 0.62 7.13 -16.54
N LYS A 123 0.28 7.44 -15.29
CA LYS A 123 0.95 8.45 -14.48
C LYS A 123 2.42 8.10 -14.27
N THR A 124 3.29 9.10 -14.28
CA THR A 124 4.74 8.92 -14.21
C THR A 124 5.16 8.20 -12.93
N LYS A 125 4.51 8.49 -11.80
CA LYS A 125 4.73 7.78 -10.53
C LYS A 125 4.48 6.27 -10.63
N THR A 126 3.46 5.84 -11.38
CA THR A 126 3.17 4.41 -11.57
C THR A 126 4.26 3.73 -12.40
N ILE A 127 4.79 4.43 -13.41
CA ILE A 127 5.92 3.95 -14.23
C ILE A 127 7.17 3.83 -13.36
N ASN A 128 7.49 4.87 -12.59
CA ASN A 128 8.61 4.88 -11.65
C ASN A 128 8.51 3.79 -10.59
N ASN A 129 7.31 3.47 -10.09
CA ASN A 129 7.14 2.35 -9.16
C ASN A 129 7.59 1.03 -9.79
N ALA A 130 7.22 0.77 -11.05
CA ALA A 130 7.66 -0.43 -11.76
C ALA A 130 9.18 -0.42 -12.03
N LEU A 131 9.73 0.70 -12.49
CA LEU A 131 11.19 0.87 -12.65
C LEU A 131 11.93 0.67 -11.32
N GLY A 132 11.35 1.10 -10.20
CA GLY A 132 11.90 0.93 -8.87
C GLY A 132 12.01 -0.54 -8.47
N VAL A 133 11.01 -1.36 -8.84
CA VAL A 133 11.09 -2.81 -8.62
C VAL A 133 12.19 -3.44 -9.48
N VAL A 134 12.33 -3.05 -10.74
CA VAL A 134 13.42 -3.52 -11.61
C VAL A 134 14.78 -3.14 -11.06
N ARG A 135 14.95 -1.89 -10.62
CA ARG A 135 16.18 -1.44 -9.96
C ARG A 135 16.50 -2.29 -8.74
N HIS A 136 15.52 -2.55 -7.89
CA HIS A 136 15.70 -3.38 -6.71
C HIS A 136 16.10 -4.81 -7.05
N ILE A 137 15.55 -5.39 -8.13
CA ILE A 137 15.98 -6.71 -8.65
C ILE A 137 17.47 -6.68 -9.00
N CYS A 138 17.91 -5.68 -9.77
CA CYS A 138 19.31 -5.59 -10.15
C CYS A 138 20.25 -5.32 -8.97
N GLU A 139 19.81 -4.54 -7.98
CA GLU A 139 20.54 -4.33 -6.72
C GLU A 139 20.73 -5.65 -5.97
N LEU A 140 19.64 -6.40 -5.73
CA LEU A 140 19.72 -7.71 -5.07
C LEU A 140 20.58 -8.71 -5.84
N ALA A 141 20.48 -8.72 -7.17
CA ALA A 141 21.30 -9.56 -8.03
C ALA A 141 22.79 -9.25 -7.91
N ALA A 142 23.14 -7.99 -7.65
CA ALA A 142 24.51 -7.53 -7.49
C ALA A 142 25.06 -7.68 -6.06
N THR A 143 24.20 -7.67 -5.03
CA THR A 143 24.64 -7.61 -3.63
C THR A 143 24.33 -8.89 -2.84
N GLU A 144 23.17 -9.50 -3.02
CA GLU A 144 22.62 -10.53 -2.13
C GLU A 144 22.50 -11.91 -2.79
N TRP A 145 22.00 -11.97 -4.03
CA TRP A 145 21.77 -13.25 -4.69
C TRP A 145 23.09 -13.88 -5.14
N ARG A 146 23.23 -15.18 -4.91
CA ARG A 146 24.44 -15.94 -5.19
C ARG A 146 24.15 -17.10 -6.13
N LEU A 147 25.08 -17.33 -7.05
CA LEU A 147 25.16 -18.50 -7.88
C LEU A 147 25.82 -19.65 -7.10
N PRO A 148 25.67 -20.91 -7.55
CA PRO A 148 26.32 -22.06 -6.91
C PRO A 148 27.85 -21.95 -6.83
N ASN A 149 28.49 -21.16 -7.70
CA ASN A 149 29.93 -20.89 -7.68
C ASN A 149 30.34 -19.72 -6.76
N GLY A 150 29.42 -19.21 -5.93
CA GLY A 150 29.68 -18.15 -4.96
C GLY A 150 29.68 -16.73 -5.53
N LEU A 151 29.57 -16.56 -6.86
CA LEU A 151 29.46 -15.25 -7.49
C LEU A 151 28.07 -14.65 -7.30
N THR A 152 28.00 -13.32 -7.32
CA THR A 152 26.74 -12.60 -7.47
C THR A 152 26.12 -12.87 -8.84
N TRP A 153 24.79 -12.82 -8.92
CA TRP A 153 24.06 -12.98 -10.19
C TRP A 153 24.44 -11.89 -11.20
N LEU A 154 24.75 -10.70 -10.70
CA LEU A 154 25.20 -9.56 -11.47
C LEU A 154 26.49 -8.98 -10.86
N ASP A 155 27.43 -8.54 -11.68
CA ASP A 155 28.67 -7.95 -11.18
C ASP A 155 28.44 -6.56 -10.58
N LYS A 156 27.65 -5.74 -11.28
CA LYS A 156 27.30 -4.39 -10.86
C LYS A 156 25.88 -4.04 -11.29
N ALA A 157 25.11 -3.48 -10.37
CA ALA A 157 23.76 -2.98 -10.69
C ALA A 157 23.84 -1.81 -11.70
N PRO A 158 23.02 -1.82 -12.76
CA PRO A 158 22.95 -0.71 -13.70
C PRO A 158 22.27 0.49 -13.04
N LYS A 159 22.62 1.68 -13.52
CA LYS A 159 21.88 2.89 -13.17
C LYS A 159 20.58 2.89 -13.96
N ILE A 160 19.45 2.87 -13.25
CA ILE A 160 18.12 3.06 -13.82
C ILE A 160 17.60 4.40 -13.33
N THR A 161 17.34 5.34 -14.23
CA THR A 161 16.91 6.71 -13.89
C THR A 161 15.39 6.75 -13.72
N MET A 162 14.91 7.42 -12.67
CA MET A 162 13.47 7.66 -12.50
C MET A 162 13.07 8.89 -13.31
N LEU A 163 11.88 8.86 -13.88
CA LEU A 163 11.29 9.98 -14.59
C LEU A 163 10.89 11.08 -13.59
N GLU A 164 10.97 12.34 -14.00
CA GLU A 164 10.51 13.46 -13.17
C GLU A 164 8.99 13.41 -12.97
N THR A 165 8.54 13.52 -11.72
CA THR A 165 7.11 13.51 -11.39
C THR A 165 6.61 14.94 -11.20
N GLU A 166 6.04 15.51 -12.25
CA GLU A 166 5.39 16.83 -12.22
C GLU A 166 3.90 16.74 -11.85
N ASP A 167 3.33 15.53 -11.90
CA ASP A 167 1.90 15.26 -11.78
C ASP A 167 1.43 14.95 -10.35
N GLN A 168 2.26 15.25 -9.34
CA GLN A 168 1.88 15.00 -7.95
C GLN A 168 0.85 16.02 -7.48
N ARG A 169 -0.30 15.50 -7.08
CA ARG A 169 -1.36 16.29 -6.47
C ARG A 169 -0.87 16.88 -5.13
N PRO A 170 -1.00 18.20 -4.91
CA PRO A 170 -0.69 18.79 -3.61
C PRO A 170 -1.71 18.36 -2.54
N PRO A 171 -1.33 18.35 -1.24
CA PRO A 171 -2.28 18.13 -0.16
C PRO A 171 -3.46 19.12 -0.24
N ARG A 172 -4.68 18.62 -0.05
CA ARG A 172 -5.92 19.41 -0.15
C ARG A 172 -6.65 19.43 1.20
N PRO A 173 -6.10 20.10 2.23
CA PRO A 173 -6.77 20.18 3.52
C PRO A 173 -8.09 20.94 3.40
N LEU A 174 -9.06 20.53 4.23
CA LEU A 174 -10.37 21.13 4.37
C LEU A 174 -10.31 22.41 5.21
N THR A 175 -11.11 23.38 4.81
CA THR A 175 -11.54 24.47 5.67
C THR A 175 -12.67 24.01 6.62
N TRP A 176 -12.97 24.79 7.66
CA TRP A 176 -14.07 24.47 8.58
C TRP A 176 -15.43 24.55 7.88
N ALA A 177 -15.63 25.55 7.01
CA ALA A 177 -16.83 25.66 6.19
C ALA A 177 -17.00 24.45 5.24
N GLU A 178 -15.95 24.03 4.54
CA GLU A 178 -16.01 22.84 3.68
C GLU A 178 -16.28 21.56 4.48
N GLN A 179 -15.72 21.44 5.69
CA GLN A 179 -16.01 20.32 6.58
C GLN A 179 -17.49 20.28 6.94
N ALA A 180 -18.10 21.40 7.34
CA ALA A 180 -19.53 21.46 7.69
C ALA A 180 -20.40 20.97 6.51
N VAL A 181 -20.20 21.55 5.32
CA VAL A 181 -20.95 21.20 4.11
C VAL A 181 -20.75 19.73 3.71
N LEU A 182 -19.53 19.20 3.85
CA LEU A 182 -19.25 17.79 3.59
C LEU A 182 -20.02 16.88 4.56
N LEU A 183 -19.96 17.17 5.87
CA LEU A 183 -20.57 16.33 6.91
C LEU A 183 -22.10 16.31 6.80
N GLU A 184 -22.73 17.40 6.37
CA GLU A 184 -24.18 17.47 6.11
C GLU A 184 -24.62 16.56 4.95
N ASN A 185 -23.76 16.37 3.95
CA ASN A 185 -24.06 15.56 2.77
C ASN A 185 -23.69 14.08 2.92
N LEU A 186 -22.89 13.72 3.93
CA LEU A 186 -22.46 12.35 4.16
C LEU A 186 -23.57 11.52 4.83
N PRO A 187 -23.77 10.24 4.43
CA PRO A 187 -24.60 9.33 5.19
C PRO A 187 -24.00 9.11 6.59
N GLU A 188 -24.86 8.83 7.57
CA GLU A 188 -24.48 8.82 8.99
C GLU A 188 -23.22 8.02 9.31
N HIS A 189 -23.09 6.79 8.78
CA HIS A 189 -21.91 5.96 8.99
C HIS A 189 -20.61 6.60 8.48
N LEU A 190 -20.62 7.20 7.28
CA LEU A 190 -19.43 7.90 6.75
C LEU A 190 -19.20 9.22 7.47
N ARG A 191 -20.25 9.91 7.94
CA ARG A 191 -20.12 11.12 8.74
C ARG A 191 -19.33 10.84 10.02
N LYS A 192 -19.71 9.77 10.75
CA LYS A 192 -19.01 9.33 11.97
C LYS A 192 -17.55 8.94 11.69
N MET A 193 -17.31 8.17 10.63
CA MET A 193 -15.94 7.81 10.22
C MET A 193 -15.09 9.03 9.84
N ALA A 194 -15.66 10.01 9.12
CA ALA A 194 -14.96 11.22 8.73
C ALA A 194 -14.61 12.11 9.94
N ILE A 195 -15.54 12.25 10.89
CA ILE A 195 -15.29 12.98 12.15
C ILE A 195 -14.18 12.29 12.95
N PHE A 196 -14.21 10.96 13.04
CA PHE A 196 -13.16 10.20 13.72
C PHE A 196 -11.79 10.40 13.05
N ASP A 197 -11.70 10.31 11.72
CA ASP A 197 -10.45 10.57 10.98
C ASP A 197 -9.95 12.00 11.23
N LEU A 198 -10.84 13.00 11.16
CA LEU A 198 -10.52 14.41 11.42
C LEU A 198 -10.08 14.72 12.85
N ASN A 199 -10.28 13.81 13.80
CA ASN A 199 -9.90 13.95 15.21
C ASN A 199 -8.81 12.96 15.65
N THR A 200 -8.29 12.13 14.74
CA THR A 200 -7.25 11.13 15.06
C THR A 200 -6.13 11.10 14.01
N GLY A 201 -6.39 11.56 12.78
CA GLY A 201 -5.42 11.62 11.68
C GLY A 201 -4.96 10.27 11.15
N VAL A 202 -5.68 9.19 11.43
CA VAL A 202 -5.28 7.83 11.02
C VAL A 202 -5.51 7.60 9.52
N ARG A 203 -5.09 6.45 8.99
CA ARG A 203 -5.31 6.11 7.58
C ARG A 203 -6.69 5.48 7.41
N GLU A 204 -7.36 5.75 6.28
CA GLU A 204 -8.67 5.18 5.91
C GLU A 204 -8.78 3.69 6.23
N ASN A 205 -7.82 2.89 5.79
CA ASN A 205 -7.82 1.43 5.99
C ASN A 205 -7.93 1.06 7.47
N VAL A 206 -7.27 1.81 8.35
CA VAL A 206 -7.28 1.59 9.79
C VAL A 206 -8.64 1.96 10.37
N VAL A 207 -9.26 3.04 9.91
CA VAL A 207 -10.64 3.41 10.31
C VAL A 207 -11.62 2.31 9.90
N CYS A 208 -11.54 1.84 8.66
CA CYS A 208 -12.37 0.77 8.11
C CYS A 208 -12.22 -0.55 8.87
N GLU A 209 -11.03 -0.85 9.36
CA GLU A 209 -10.71 -2.10 10.06
C GLU A 209 -10.68 -1.95 11.59
N LEU A 210 -11.04 -0.80 12.16
CA LEU A 210 -10.92 -0.54 13.60
C LEU A 210 -11.78 -1.52 14.41
N ARG A 211 -11.18 -2.14 15.43
CA ARG A 211 -11.79 -3.22 16.21
C ARG A 211 -11.87 -2.91 17.69
N TRP A 212 -12.91 -3.43 18.34
CA TRP A 212 -13.07 -3.37 19.80
C TRP A 212 -11.95 -4.10 20.54
N GLU A 213 -11.41 -5.20 19.98
CA GLU A 213 -10.26 -5.92 20.56
C GLU A 213 -8.98 -5.08 20.66
N TRP A 214 -8.89 -3.95 19.97
CA TRP A 214 -7.71 -3.06 20.04
C TRP A 214 -7.90 -1.97 21.08
N GLU A 215 -9.12 -1.78 21.60
CA GLU A 215 -9.44 -0.73 22.56
C GLU A 215 -8.84 -1.03 23.94
N VAL A 216 -8.18 -0.04 24.52
CA VAL A 216 -7.79 0.00 25.91
C VAL A 216 -8.28 1.32 26.48
N GLN A 217 -9.01 1.27 27.58
CA GLN A 217 -9.41 2.49 28.29
C GLN A 217 -8.38 2.82 29.36
N ILE A 218 -7.93 4.07 29.38
CA ILE A 218 -6.94 4.56 30.32
C ILE A 218 -7.41 5.87 30.96
N ASN A 219 -7.07 6.06 32.23
CA ASN A 219 -7.28 7.34 32.90
C ASN A 219 -6.12 8.27 32.53
N LEU A 220 -6.39 9.32 31.76
CA LEU A 220 -5.39 10.35 31.47
C LEU A 220 -5.16 11.22 32.69
N ASP A 221 -6.19 11.46 33.48
CA ASP A 221 -6.20 12.13 34.76
C ASP A 221 -7.37 11.56 35.59
N PRO A 222 -7.55 11.93 36.88
CA PRO A 222 -8.58 11.34 37.74
C PRO A 222 -10.03 11.48 37.22
N GLU A 223 -10.29 12.41 36.30
CA GLU A 223 -11.64 12.72 35.81
C GLU A 223 -11.86 12.31 34.34
N ARG A 224 -10.80 11.94 33.62
CA ARG A 224 -10.85 11.65 32.18
C ARG A 224 -10.42 10.22 31.87
N LEU A 225 -11.41 9.36 31.68
CA LEU A 225 -11.26 8.05 31.06
C LEU A 225 -11.31 8.19 29.54
N VAL A 226 -10.26 7.75 28.85
CA VAL A 226 -10.11 7.90 27.40
C VAL A 226 -9.80 6.56 26.76
N SER A 227 -10.40 6.32 25.58
CA SER A 227 -10.14 5.16 24.76
C SER A 227 -8.91 5.39 23.90
N ILE A 228 -7.95 4.48 24.00
CA ILE A 228 -6.84 4.35 23.05
C ILE A 228 -7.01 3.04 22.26
N PHE A 229 -6.55 3.01 21.02
CA PHE A 229 -6.52 1.78 20.22
C PHE A 229 -5.10 1.37 19.91
N ILE A 230 -4.70 0.17 20.33
CA ILE A 230 -3.40 -0.43 20.00
C ILE A 230 -3.56 -1.20 18.68
N VAL A 231 -3.18 -0.56 17.59
CA VAL A 231 -3.32 -1.12 16.24
C VAL A 231 -2.19 -2.11 15.98
N PRO A 232 -2.50 -3.41 15.76
CA PRO A 232 -1.49 -4.42 15.52
C PRO A 232 -0.68 -4.11 14.26
N ARG A 233 0.63 -4.44 14.28
CA ARG A 233 1.55 -4.13 13.17
C ARG A 233 1.03 -4.58 11.80
N ARG A 234 0.28 -5.69 11.72
CA ARG A 234 -0.27 -6.22 10.46
C ARG A 234 -1.21 -5.26 9.73
N TYR A 235 -1.87 -4.36 10.46
CA TYR A 235 -2.79 -3.33 9.94
C TYR A 235 -2.10 -1.97 9.72
N VAL A 236 -0.82 -1.85 10.10
CA VAL A 236 -0.02 -0.64 9.90
C VAL A 236 0.78 -0.76 8.60
N LYS A 237 0.84 0.33 7.83
CA LYS A 237 1.61 0.37 6.57
C LYS A 237 3.05 -0.08 6.79
N GLY A 238 3.47 -1.07 6.00
CA GLY A 238 4.83 -1.65 6.06
C GLY A 238 5.04 -2.70 7.15
N ARG A 239 4.04 -2.95 8.00
CA ARG A 239 4.02 -4.00 9.03
C ARG A 239 5.19 -3.99 10.03
N LYS A 240 5.81 -2.83 10.23
CA LYS A 240 7.05 -2.69 11.01
C LYS A 240 6.84 -2.71 12.52
N ALA A 241 5.81 -2.02 13.00
CA ALA A 241 5.56 -1.84 14.42
C ALA A 241 4.06 -1.54 14.66
N GLU A 242 3.63 -1.78 15.89
CA GLU A 242 2.32 -1.38 16.38
C GLU A 242 2.22 0.14 16.49
N ARG A 243 1.00 0.65 16.48
CA ARG A 243 0.73 2.09 16.58
C ARG A 243 -0.47 2.34 17.46
N ILE A 244 -0.45 3.46 18.17
CA ILE A 244 -1.58 3.87 19.00
C ILE A 244 -2.43 4.91 18.28
N ILE A 245 -3.74 4.83 18.51
CA ILE A 245 -4.70 5.90 18.23
C ILE A 245 -5.16 6.41 19.58
N VAL A 246 -5.15 7.73 19.77
CA VAL A 246 -5.68 8.37 20.99
C VAL A 246 -6.95 9.09 20.60
N CYS A 247 -8.04 8.85 21.32
CA CYS A 247 -9.30 9.55 21.07
C CYS A 247 -9.31 10.85 21.88
N ASN A 248 -9.43 12.00 21.20
CA ASN A 248 -9.81 13.24 21.87
C ASN A 248 -11.30 13.19 22.28
N SER A 249 -11.83 14.25 22.89
CA SER A 249 -13.23 14.28 23.35
C SER A 249 -14.25 13.96 22.24
N VAL A 250 -14.05 14.49 21.04
CA VAL A 250 -14.96 14.27 19.90
C VAL A 250 -14.84 12.86 19.34
N ALA A 251 -13.62 12.33 19.19
CA ALA A 251 -13.41 10.96 18.76
C ALA A 251 -13.98 9.95 19.77
N GLN A 252 -13.87 10.26 21.08
CA GLN A 252 -14.44 9.45 22.16
C GLN A 252 -15.97 9.37 22.04
N GLU A 253 -16.65 10.51 21.84
CA GLU A 253 -18.10 10.54 21.63
C GLU A 253 -18.53 9.69 20.42
N ILE A 254 -17.78 9.76 19.33
CA ILE A 254 -18.04 8.92 18.15
C ILE A 254 -17.89 7.43 18.48
N VAL A 255 -16.81 7.05 19.17
CA VAL A 255 -16.56 5.65 19.58
C VAL A 255 -17.67 5.15 20.48
N ASP A 256 -18.07 5.91 21.50
CA ASP A 256 -19.13 5.49 22.42
C ASP A 256 -20.47 5.34 21.70
N GLY A 257 -20.78 6.22 20.76
CA GLY A 257 -21.94 6.11 19.89
C GLY A 257 -21.90 4.93 18.89
N GLN A 258 -20.80 4.18 18.80
CA GLN A 258 -20.70 2.93 18.02
C GLN A 258 -20.91 1.67 18.87
N ARG A 259 -20.90 1.76 20.20
CA ARG A 259 -21.03 0.59 21.07
C ARG A 259 -22.37 -0.13 20.85
N GLY A 260 -22.33 -1.45 20.86
CA GLY A 260 -23.51 -2.31 20.66
C GLY A 260 -23.96 -2.47 19.20
N LEU A 261 -23.41 -1.72 18.24
CA LEU A 261 -23.80 -1.85 16.82
C LEU A 261 -23.20 -3.09 16.15
N HIS A 262 -22.00 -3.49 16.53
CA HIS A 262 -21.34 -4.69 16.01
C HIS A 262 -20.37 -5.27 17.05
N PRO A 263 -20.28 -6.60 17.20
CA PRO A 263 -19.45 -7.24 18.25
C PRO A 263 -17.93 -7.17 18.03
N GLU A 264 -17.45 -6.62 16.91
CA GLU A 264 -16.04 -6.78 16.49
C GLU A 264 -15.47 -5.48 15.94
N TYR A 265 -16.16 -4.86 14.98
CA TYR A 265 -15.74 -3.62 14.36
C TYR A 265 -16.40 -2.40 15.02
N VAL A 266 -15.63 -1.34 15.19
CA VAL A 266 -16.12 -0.04 15.69
C VAL A 266 -16.99 0.62 14.64
N PHE A 267 -16.50 0.74 13.40
CA PHE A 267 -17.22 1.41 12.31
C PHE A 267 -17.94 0.41 11.41
N THR A 268 -19.26 0.53 11.36
CA THR A 268 -20.11 -0.30 10.52
C THR A 268 -21.16 0.52 9.78
N HIS A 269 -21.78 -0.09 8.79
CA HIS A 269 -22.93 0.45 8.10
C HIS A 269 -24.04 -0.59 8.09
N TYR A 270 -25.28 -0.13 7.99
CA TYR A 270 -26.44 -1.00 7.81
C TYR A 270 -27.22 -0.54 6.57
N ARG A 271 -27.98 -1.46 5.98
CA ARG A 271 -28.98 -1.10 4.98
C ARG A 271 -30.28 -0.77 5.68
N GLN A 272 -30.89 0.36 5.33
CA GLN A 272 -32.21 0.71 5.85
C GLN A 272 -33.21 -0.40 5.54
N VAL A 273 -33.96 -0.76 6.57
CA VAL A 273 -35.01 -1.77 6.50
C VAL A 273 -36.35 -1.06 6.43
N LYS A 274 -37.28 -1.57 5.61
CA LYS A 274 -38.61 -0.97 5.48
C LYS A 274 -39.33 -0.97 6.84
N PRO A 275 -39.89 0.17 7.28
CA PRO A 275 -40.74 0.22 8.46
C PRO A 275 -41.86 -0.84 8.37
N GLY A 276 -42.13 -1.54 9.47
CA GLY A 276 -43.18 -2.58 9.53
C GLY A 276 -42.79 -3.95 8.96
N SER A 277 -41.57 -4.14 8.43
CA SER A 277 -41.16 -5.44 7.87
C SER A 277 -40.72 -6.50 8.89
N GLY A 278 -40.69 -6.16 10.18
CA GLY A 278 -40.23 -7.04 11.27
C GLY A 278 -38.74 -7.40 11.22
N LYS A 279 -37.98 -6.89 10.26
CA LYS A 279 -36.53 -7.14 10.12
C LYS A 279 -35.73 -6.11 10.92
N VAL A 280 -34.68 -6.57 11.59
CA VAL A 280 -33.72 -5.70 12.29
C VAL A 280 -32.59 -5.33 11.32
N PRO A 281 -32.14 -4.07 11.28
CA PRO A 281 -30.97 -3.67 10.51
C PRO A 281 -29.72 -4.46 10.94
N ILE A 282 -29.08 -5.14 9.98
CA ILE A 282 -27.84 -5.87 10.23
C ILE A 282 -26.67 -4.95 9.89
N HIS A 283 -25.84 -4.67 10.88
CA HIS A 283 -24.61 -3.91 10.73
C HIS A 283 -23.50 -4.78 10.10
N LYS A 284 -22.76 -4.19 9.17
CA LYS A 284 -21.64 -4.82 8.46
C LYS A 284 -20.43 -3.89 8.45
N PRO A 285 -19.19 -4.42 8.48
CA PRO A 285 -17.99 -3.60 8.40
C PRO A 285 -17.94 -2.79 7.11
N THR A 286 -17.39 -1.57 7.19
CA THR A 286 -17.23 -0.68 6.05
C THR A 286 -15.89 -0.94 5.38
N GLY A 287 -15.89 -1.66 4.24
CA GLY A 287 -14.63 -2.05 3.57
C GLY A 287 -13.80 -0.90 2.99
N LYS A 288 -14.42 0.24 2.65
CA LYS A 288 -13.74 1.47 2.22
C LYS A 288 -14.63 2.70 2.44
N MET A 289 -14.03 3.82 2.82
CA MET A 289 -14.71 5.10 2.91
C MET A 289 -14.92 5.71 1.53
N ASN A 290 -13.96 5.60 0.60
CA ASN A 290 -14.10 6.09 -0.78
C ASN A 290 -14.99 5.17 -1.65
N ASN A 291 -16.24 5.02 -1.21
CA ASN A 291 -17.29 4.30 -1.92
C ASN A 291 -18.19 5.28 -2.70
N THR A 292 -19.22 4.74 -3.36
CA THR A 292 -20.16 5.54 -4.16
C THR A 292 -20.89 6.59 -3.33
N ALA A 293 -21.16 6.33 -2.05
CA ALA A 293 -21.83 7.29 -1.17
C ALA A 293 -20.91 8.47 -0.80
N TRP A 294 -19.64 8.22 -0.50
CA TRP A 294 -18.64 9.30 -0.33
C TRP A 294 -18.51 10.15 -1.58
N GLN A 295 -18.38 9.50 -2.74
CA GLN A 295 -18.22 10.20 -4.02
C GLN A 295 -19.44 11.06 -4.37
N SER A 296 -20.65 10.57 -4.06
CA SER A 296 -21.88 11.32 -4.26
C SER A 296 -22.01 12.49 -3.27
N ALA A 297 -21.66 12.28 -2.01
CA ALA A 297 -21.73 13.30 -0.96
C ALA A 297 -20.76 14.47 -1.24
N ARG A 298 -19.50 14.16 -1.59
CA ARG A 298 -18.52 15.21 -1.91
C ARG A 298 -18.90 16.01 -3.17
N ALA A 299 -19.52 15.37 -4.17
CA ALA A 299 -20.00 16.05 -5.36
C ALA A 299 -21.14 17.04 -5.03
N LYS A 300 -22.11 16.61 -4.20
CA LYS A 300 -23.17 17.49 -3.70
C LYS A 300 -22.64 18.67 -2.87
N ALA A 301 -21.55 18.44 -2.15
CA ALA A 301 -20.85 19.47 -1.38
C ALA A 301 -19.99 20.42 -2.24
N GLY A 302 -19.86 20.18 -3.56
CA GLY A 302 -18.97 20.96 -4.44
C GLY A 302 -17.48 20.68 -4.20
N LEU A 303 -17.14 19.49 -3.68
CA LEU A 303 -15.80 19.06 -3.27
C LEU A 303 -15.35 17.85 -4.11
N ASP A 304 -15.57 17.87 -5.42
CA ASP A 304 -15.22 16.76 -6.34
C ASP A 304 -13.74 16.38 -6.33
N ASP A 305 -12.88 17.32 -5.98
CA ASP A 305 -11.45 17.09 -5.83
C ASP A 305 -11.11 16.47 -4.46
N LEU A 306 -11.95 16.47 -3.43
CA LEU A 306 -11.60 15.94 -2.10
C LEU A 306 -11.41 14.41 -2.09
N HIS A 307 -10.27 13.93 -1.58
CA HIS A 307 -10.02 12.53 -1.29
C HIS A 307 -10.14 12.24 0.22
N VAL A 308 -10.45 10.99 0.60
CA VAL A 308 -10.50 10.60 2.03
C VAL A 308 -9.17 10.90 2.75
N HIS A 309 -8.04 10.67 2.08
CA HIS A 309 -6.72 10.96 2.65
C HIS A 309 -6.48 12.44 2.97
N ASP A 310 -7.27 13.34 2.37
CA ASP A 310 -7.18 14.76 2.70
C ASP A 310 -7.74 15.10 4.08
N LEU A 311 -8.58 14.24 4.68
CA LEU A 311 -9.02 14.39 6.07
C LEU A 311 -7.80 14.36 7.01
N ARG A 312 -6.96 13.35 6.83
CA ARG A 312 -5.67 13.26 7.51
C ARG A 312 -4.71 14.41 7.18
N HIS A 313 -4.66 14.90 5.94
CA HIS A 313 -3.88 16.11 5.63
C HIS A 313 -4.42 17.34 6.37
N THR A 314 -5.74 17.41 6.58
CA THR A 314 -6.39 18.45 7.38
C THR A 314 -5.92 18.38 8.83
N VAL A 315 -5.87 17.19 9.43
CA VAL A 315 -5.33 16.99 10.79
C VAL A 315 -3.90 17.50 10.89
N GLY A 316 -3.01 17.07 9.98
CA GLY A 316 -1.61 17.52 9.99
C GLY A 316 -1.45 19.04 9.81
N MET A 317 -2.31 19.66 8.99
CA MET A 317 -2.34 21.11 8.87
C MET A 317 -2.80 21.77 10.16
N ARG A 318 -3.91 21.32 10.75
CA ARG A 318 -4.45 21.90 11.99
C ARG A 318 -3.46 21.80 13.16
N LEU A 319 -2.80 20.65 13.33
CA LEU A 319 -1.77 20.47 14.36
C LEU A 319 -0.62 21.46 14.16
N ARG A 320 -0.17 21.68 12.92
CA ARG A 320 0.86 22.68 12.61
C ARG A 320 0.39 24.09 12.95
N HIS A 321 -0.86 24.44 12.63
CA HIS A 321 -1.43 25.75 12.97
C HIS A 321 -1.60 25.95 14.49
N ALA A 322 -1.89 24.89 15.23
CA ALA A 322 -1.95 24.89 16.69
C ALA A 322 -0.55 24.87 17.36
N ASN A 323 0.54 25.04 16.60
CA ASN A 323 1.92 25.01 17.09
C ASN A 323 2.30 23.71 17.84
N VAL A 324 1.65 22.59 17.51
CA VAL A 324 2.01 21.27 18.05
C VAL A 324 3.40 20.88 17.54
N SER A 325 4.23 20.27 18.38
CA SER A 325 5.61 19.90 18.00
C SER A 325 5.64 18.92 16.81
N GLU A 326 6.68 19.00 15.97
CA GLU A 326 6.83 18.09 14.82
C GLU A 326 6.88 16.61 15.28
N ARG A 327 7.47 16.35 16.45
CA ARG A 327 7.52 15.01 17.02
C ARG A 327 6.11 14.48 17.31
N THR A 328 5.29 15.27 18.02
CA THR A 328 3.90 14.89 18.34
C THR A 328 3.06 14.75 17.06
N GLN A 329 3.26 15.61 16.08
CA GLN A 329 2.63 15.49 14.75
C GLN A 329 3.00 14.16 14.06
N ASP A 330 4.28 13.80 14.05
CA ASP A 330 4.76 12.54 13.47
C ASP A 330 4.23 11.32 14.23
N GLU A 331 4.08 11.43 15.55
CA GLU A 331 3.50 10.39 16.40
C GLU A 331 2.00 10.22 16.16
N ILE A 332 1.21 11.30 16.04
CA ILE A 332 -0.21 11.24 15.67
C ILE A 332 -0.38 10.67 14.27
N LEU A 333 0.41 11.16 13.32
CA LEU A 333 0.30 10.77 11.93
C LEU A 333 1.03 9.45 11.65
N TRP A 334 1.75 8.84 12.58
CA TRP A 334 2.58 7.66 12.32
C TRP A 334 3.55 7.86 11.15
N HIS A 335 4.17 9.04 11.06
CA HIS A 335 5.29 9.25 10.15
C HIS A 335 6.51 8.54 10.71
N SER A 336 7.05 7.59 9.93
CA SER A 336 8.18 6.79 10.39
C SER A 336 9.46 7.62 10.31
N LYS A 337 10.07 7.91 11.46
CA LYS A 337 11.52 8.07 11.58
C LYS A 337 12.12 6.70 11.95
N LYS A 338 13.35 6.41 11.50
CA LYS A 338 13.89 5.03 11.41
C LYS A 338 14.09 4.31 12.74
N ASP A 339 14.11 5.01 13.88
CA ASP A 339 14.62 4.46 15.16
C ASP A 339 13.74 4.74 16.38
N MET A 340 12.41 4.67 16.28
CA MET A 340 11.57 4.75 17.48
C MET A 340 10.78 3.48 17.74
N THR A 341 11.36 2.65 18.61
CA THR A 341 10.63 1.74 19.48
C THR A 341 9.91 2.62 20.52
N SER A 342 8.68 3.03 20.22
CA SER A 342 7.91 3.88 21.13
C SER A 342 7.36 3.04 22.28
N HIS A 343 7.99 3.12 23.45
CA HIS A 343 7.31 2.83 24.71
C HIS A 343 6.47 4.05 25.07
N TYR A 344 5.17 3.99 24.76
CA TYR A 344 4.27 5.09 25.08
C TYR A 344 4.04 5.15 26.59
N ALA A 345 4.64 6.16 27.24
CA ALA A 345 4.29 6.50 28.61
C ALA A 345 2.93 7.24 28.63
N VAL A 346 2.20 7.18 29.75
CA VAL A 346 0.92 7.90 29.92
C VAL A 346 1.08 9.40 29.63
N ALA A 347 2.21 10.00 29.99
CA ALA A 347 2.51 11.41 29.69
C ALA A 347 2.51 11.70 28.18
N GLN A 348 3.02 10.78 27.36
CA GLN A 348 3.03 10.92 25.90
C GLN A 348 1.62 10.75 25.31
N VAL A 349 0.81 9.86 25.89
CA VAL A 349 -0.61 9.76 25.49
C VAL A 349 -1.34 11.05 25.82
N ARG A 350 -1.10 11.64 26.99
CA ARG A 350 -1.68 12.94 27.38
C ARG A 350 -1.27 14.05 26.42
N GLU A 351 0.02 14.12 26.06
CA GLU A 351 0.50 15.08 25.06
C GLU A 351 -0.21 14.94 23.71
N ILE A 352 -0.39 13.70 23.23
CA ILE A 352 -1.13 13.41 22.00
C ILE A 352 -2.61 13.82 22.14
N TYR A 353 -3.24 13.50 23.27
CA TYR A 353 -4.63 13.86 23.55
C TYR A 353 -4.80 15.37 23.51
N ASP A 354 -3.99 16.13 24.26
CA ASP A 354 -4.07 17.59 24.34
C ASP A 354 -3.85 18.24 22.97
N ALA A 355 -2.91 17.69 22.18
CA ALA A 355 -2.67 18.14 20.81
C ALA A 355 -3.90 17.92 19.90
N LEU A 356 -4.54 16.75 19.96
CA LEU A 356 -5.77 16.47 19.19
C LEU A 356 -6.97 17.27 19.71
N GLU A 357 -7.05 17.49 21.01
CA GLU A 357 -8.10 18.28 21.66
C GLU A 357 -8.02 19.75 21.23
N SER A 358 -6.80 20.29 21.05
CA SER A 358 -6.58 21.67 20.60
C SER A 358 -7.09 21.97 19.18
N ILE A 359 -7.32 20.94 18.37
CA ILE A 359 -7.75 21.08 16.96
C ILE A 359 -9.20 20.64 16.71
N LYS A 360 -9.98 20.34 17.77
CA LYS A 360 -11.33 19.79 17.65
C LYS A 360 -12.35 20.77 17.07
N GLN A 361 -12.10 22.07 17.23
CA GLN A 361 -12.99 23.16 16.81
C GLN A 361 -12.19 24.32 16.20
N GLU A 362 -12.89 25.22 15.53
CA GLU A 362 -12.28 26.45 15.02
C GLU A 362 -11.81 27.33 16.19
N GLY A 363 -10.53 27.71 16.18
CA GLY A 363 -9.95 28.58 17.22
C GLY A 363 -10.35 30.04 17.02
N GLU A 364 -10.12 30.88 18.05
CA GLU A 364 -10.45 32.32 18.04
C GLU A 364 -9.77 33.12 16.91
N ALA A 365 -8.64 32.63 16.39
CA ALA A 365 -7.96 33.22 15.25
C ALA A 365 -8.71 33.05 13.91
N GLY A 366 -9.89 32.40 13.91
CA GLY A 366 -10.74 32.16 12.75
C GLY A 366 -10.13 31.21 11.72
N GLU A 367 -10.82 31.05 10.59
CA GLU A 367 -10.40 30.31 9.41
C GLU A 367 -9.09 30.96 8.90
N THR A 368 -7.94 30.57 9.46
CA THR A 368 -6.63 30.99 8.97
C THR A 368 -6.43 30.28 7.64
N LEU A 369 -7.03 30.87 6.62
CA LEU A 369 -7.04 30.47 5.24
C LEU A 369 -5.60 30.19 4.85
N ASN A 370 -5.26 28.90 4.81
CA ASN A 370 -3.98 28.45 4.28
C ASN A 370 -3.78 29.17 2.94
N LEU A 371 -2.59 29.72 2.68
CA LEU A 371 -2.24 30.33 1.39
C LEU A 371 -2.65 29.41 0.22
N LEU A 372 -2.60 28.08 0.40
CA LEU A 372 -3.10 27.10 -0.57
C LEU A 372 -4.62 27.13 -0.76
N ALA A 373 -5.41 27.37 0.29
CA ALA A 373 -6.85 27.59 0.19
C ALA A 373 -7.19 28.93 -0.47
N LEU A 374 -6.42 30.00 -0.20
CA LEU A 374 -6.55 31.30 -0.89
C LEU A 374 -6.20 31.19 -2.37
N LEU A 375 -5.07 30.57 -2.70
CA LEU A 375 -4.65 30.31 -4.08
C LEU A 375 -5.69 29.48 -4.83
N ARG A 376 -6.35 28.52 -4.16
CA ARG A 376 -7.46 27.74 -4.74
C ARG A 376 -8.68 28.61 -5.00
N ARG A 377 -9.14 29.40 -4.02
CA ARG A 377 -10.27 30.35 -4.20
C ARG A 377 -9.98 31.34 -5.34
N ALA A 378 -8.74 31.83 -5.44
CA ALA A 378 -8.31 32.73 -6.53
C ALA A 378 -8.29 32.03 -7.91
N ARG A 379 -7.74 30.80 -7.99
CA ARG A 379 -7.72 30.00 -9.23
C ARG A 379 -9.11 29.59 -9.71
N MET A 380 -10.04 29.28 -8.79
CA MET A 380 -11.42 28.99 -9.18
C MET A 380 -12.17 30.20 -9.72
N LYS A 381 -11.85 31.42 -9.25
CA LYS A 381 -12.40 32.67 -9.81
C LYS A 381 -11.79 33.06 -11.16
N SER A 382 -10.57 32.62 -11.47
CA SER A 382 -9.85 32.99 -12.70
C SER A 382 -10.05 32.05 -13.89
N ILE A 383 -10.85 30.98 -13.75
CA ILE A 383 -11.20 30.10 -14.89
C ILE A 383 -12.52 30.61 -15.48
N PRO A 384 -12.54 31.13 -16.73
CA PRO A 384 -13.79 31.46 -17.40
C PRO A 384 -14.64 30.19 -17.54
N GLN A 385 -15.93 30.27 -17.19
CA GLN A 385 -16.93 29.20 -17.33
C GLN A 385 -17.25 28.81 -18.80
N ASN A 386 -16.35 29.03 -19.76
CA ASN A 386 -16.55 28.64 -21.14
C ASN A 386 -15.96 27.24 -21.40
N TYR A 387 -16.71 26.21 -21.02
CA TYR A 387 -16.55 24.88 -21.62
C TYR A 387 -17.15 24.91 -23.04
N PRO A 388 -16.39 24.57 -24.11
CA PRO A 388 -16.99 24.35 -25.41
C PRO A 388 -17.86 23.09 -25.34
N GLY A 389 -19.17 23.28 -25.56
CA GLY A 389 -20.13 22.19 -25.60
C GLY A 389 -19.70 21.12 -26.61
N HIS A 390 -19.72 19.86 -26.17
CA HIS A 390 -19.56 18.72 -27.06
C HIS A 390 -20.57 18.81 -28.21
N LYS A 391 -20.07 19.12 -29.42
CA LYS A 391 -20.79 18.85 -30.65
C LYS A 391 -20.96 17.34 -30.75
N LYS A 392 -22.21 16.87 -30.62
CA LYS A 392 -22.60 15.54 -31.08
C LYS A 392 -22.38 15.50 -32.58
N THR A 393 -21.43 14.70 -33.04
CA THR A 393 -21.39 14.26 -34.43
C THR A 393 -22.41 13.13 -34.59
N ALA A 394 -23.27 13.32 -35.58
CA ALA A 394 -24.29 12.39 -36.05
C ALA A 394 -23.67 11.13 -36.69
#